data_AF-A0A090SGN5-F1
#
_entry.id   AF-A0A090SGN5-F1
#
_cell.length_a   1.000
_cell.length_b   1.000
_cell.length_c   1.000
_cell.angle_alpha   90.00
_cell.angle_beta   90.00
_cell.angle_gamma   90.00
#
_symmetry.space_group_name_H-M   'P 1'
#
loop_
_entity.id
_entity.type
_entity.pdbx_description
1 polymer ?
#
loop_
_entity_poly.entity_id
_entity_poly.type
_entity_poly.pdbx_seq_one_letter_code
_entity_poly.pdbx_strand_id
1 'polypeptide(L)'
;MFWYSIRRLNLFVITLLILTFVGYSLVRLEPQSHWAAQPMMAGWFEYLGRLIELDFGLTKAGVPITQELASVLPATLELCFAAFTISVFLGIPAGTIAGMRKGKWLDNVISFSSMVATPRLSFGLRC
;
A
#
# COMPACT_ATOMS: atom_id res chain seq x y z
N MET A 1 -4.38 25.58 -9.01
CA MET A 1 -4.69 24.20 -8.54
C MET A 1 -3.93 23.08 -9.27
N PHE A 2 -3.64 23.18 -10.58
CA PHE A 2 -2.95 22.13 -11.36
C PHE A 2 -1.54 21.73 -10.85
N TRP A 3 -0.75 22.69 -10.36
CA TRP A 3 0.62 22.43 -9.89
C TRP A 3 0.72 21.55 -8.63
N TYR A 4 -0.34 21.47 -7.81
CA TYR A 4 -0.39 20.57 -6.65
C TYR A 4 -0.76 19.13 -7.03
N SER A 5 -1.62 18.93 -8.04
CA SER A 5 -1.92 17.58 -8.57
C SER A 5 -0.69 16.94 -9.19
N ILE A 6 0.18 17.71 -9.87
CA ILE A 6 1.43 17.21 -10.45
C ILE A 6 2.39 16.68 -9.37
N ARG A 7 2.57 17.40 -8.25
CA ARG A 7 3.42 16.93 -7.14
C ARG A 7 2.88 15.65 -6.50
N ARG A 8 1.56 15.54 -6.34
CA ARG A 8 0.92 14.36 -5.74
C ARG A 8 1.01 13.14 -6.66
N LEU A 9 0.84 13.36 -7.97
CA LEU A 9 0.96 12.32 -8.99
C LEU A 9 2.40 11.78 -9.07
N ASN A 10 3.40 12.65 -8.99
CA ASN A 10 4.80 12.24 -9.02
C ASN A 10 5.15 11.33 -7.82
N LEU A 11 4.60 11.61 -6.63
CA LEU A 11 4.78 10.76 -5.45
C LEU A 11 4.14 9.37 -5.64
N PHE A 12 2.94 9.30 -6.22
CA PHE A 12 2.31 8.02 -6.57
C PHE A 12 3.15 7.22 -7.58
N VAL A 13 3.65 7.87 -8.63
CA VAL A 13 4.49 7.23 -9.65
C VAL A 13 5.77 6.68 -9.04
N ILE A 14 6.43 7.44 -8.16
CA ILE A 14 7.64 6.98 -7.47
C ILE A 14 7.34 5.78 -6.58
N THR A 15 6.25 5.80 -5.81
CA THR A 15 5.87 4.65 -4.96
C THR A 15 5.55 3.41 -5.78
N LEU A 16 4.91 3.57 -6.93
CA LEU A 16 4.56 2.46 -7.82
C LEU A 16 5.82 1.86 -8.44
N LEU A 17 6.76 2.69 -8.91
CA LEU A 17 8.06 2.25 -9.40
C LEU A 17 8.86 1.48 -8.33
N ILE A 18 8.89 1.99 -7.09
CA ILE A 18 9.54 1.32 -5.97
C ILE A 18 8.88 -0.04 -5.71
N LEU A 19 7.55 -0.12 -5.70
CA LEU A 19 6.82 -1.36 -5.47
C LEU A 19 7.11 -2.40 -6.56
N THR A 20 7.12 -2.00 -7.83
CA THR A 20 7.46 -2.87 -8.96
C THR A 20 8.91 -3.35 -8.89
N PHE A 21 9.84 -2.48 -8.49
CA PHE A 21 11.24 -2.82 -8.34
C PHE A 21 11.49 -3.79 -7.17
N VAL A 22 10.81 -3.58 -6.05
CA VAL A 22 10.82 -4.51 -4.91
C VAL A 22 10.20 -5.85 -5.29
N GLY A 23 9.08 -5.85 -6.02
CA GLY A 23 8.46 -7.07 -6.54
C GLY A 23 9.39 -7.87 -7.46
N TYR A 24 10.04 -7.21 -8.41
CA TYR A 24 11.05 -7.84 -9.27
C TYR A 24 12.23 -8.39 -8.46
N SER A 25 12.66 -7.67 -7.42
CA SER A 25 13.74 -8.13 -6.53
C SER A 25 13.34 -9.40 -5.77
N LEU A 26 12.08 -9.53 -5.32
CA LEU A 26 11.57 -10.74 -4.67
C LEU A 26 11.52 -11.93 -5.64
N VAL A 27 11.03 -11.73 -6.86
CA VAL A 27 10.98 -12.78 -7.90
C VAL A 27 12.38 -13.26 -8.28
N ARG A 28 13.36 -12.35 -8.30
CA ARG A 28 14.77 -12.68 -8.56
C ARG A 28 15.42 -13.48 -7.43
N LEU A 29 14.91 -13.39 -6.20
CA LEU A 29 15.38 -14.18 -5.05
C LEU A 29 14.88 -15.63 -5.07
N GLU A 30 13.92 -15.95 -5.94
CA GLU A 30 13.40 -17.31 -6.11
C GLU A 30 14.48 -18.21 -6.78
N PRO A 31 15.07 -19.20 -6.08
CA PRO A 31 16.28 -19.91 -6.50
C PRO A 31 16.11 -20.85 -7.72
N GLN A 32 14.91 -20.93 -8.27
CA GLN A 32 14.49 -21.82 -9.36
C GLN A 32 13.98 -21.04 -10.58
N SER A 33 14.17 -19.71 -10.58
CA SER A 33 13.67 -18.84 -11.64
C SER A 33 14.73 -18.58 -12.72
N HIS A 34 14.32 -18.70 -13.99
CA HIS A 34 15.16 -18.46 -15.17
C HIS A 34 15.62 -16.99 -15.30
N TRP A 35 15.08 -16.07 -14.48
CA TRP A 35 15.42 -14.65 -14.45
C TRP A 35 16.81 -14.37 -13.87
N ALA A 36 17.41 -15.31 -13.14
CA ALA A 36 18.75 -15.16 -12.57
C ALA A 36 19.85 -15.03 -13.64
N ALA A 37 19.62 -15.58 -14.84
CA ALA A 37 20.60 -15.56 -15.95
C ALA A 37 20.49 -14.32 -16.84
N GLN A 38 19.44 -13.50 -16.71
CA GLN A 38 19.21 -12.35 -17.57
C GLN A 38 19.77 -11.04 -16.98
N PRO A 39 20.19 -10.09 -17.84
CA PRO A 39 20.65 -8.78 -17.39
C PRO A 39 19.53 -8.06 -16.64
N MET A 40 19.88 -7.52 -15.47
CA MET A 40 18.96 -7.03 -14.45
C MET A 40 17.98 -5.98 -14.97
N MET A 41 18.41 -5.13 -15.91
CA MET A 41 17.57 -4.11 -16.55
C MET A 41 16.63 -4.68 -17.62
N ALA A 42 17.10 -5.59 -18.48
CA ALA A 42 16.25 -6.17 -19.53
C ALA A 42 15.13 -7.02 -18.94
N GLY A 43 15.43 -7.82 -17.91
CA GLY A 43 14.42 -8.61 -17.20
C GLY A 43 13.41 -7.74 -16.45
N TRP A 44 13.80 -6.56 -15.96
CA TRP A 44 12.87 -5.61 -15.33
C TRP A 44 11.91 -4.99 -16.35
N PHE A 45 12.38 -4.65 -17.55
CA PHE A 45 11.52 -4.16 -18.63
C PHE A 45 10.55 -5.22 -19.13
N GLU A 46 11.00 -6.47 -19.30
CA GLU A 46 10.13 -7.58 -19.69
C GLU A 46 9.09 -7.88 -18.60
N TYR A 47 9.49 -7.83 -17.33
CA TYR A 47 8.56 -7.93 -16.19
C TYR A 47 7.51 -6.81 -16.23
N LEU A 48 7.91 -5.56 -16.50
CA LEU A 48 6.98 -4.45 -16.65
C LEU A 48 6.00 -4.65 -17.81
N GLY A 49 6.47 -5.16 -18.95
CA GLY A 49 5.62 -5.47 -20.10
C GLY A 49 4.57 -6.53 -19.77
N ARG A 50 4.99 -7.63 -19.14
CA ARG A 50 4.10 -8.71 -18.70
C ARG A 50 3.08 -8.24 -17.65
N LEU A 51 3.49 -7.35 -16.74
CA LEU A 51 2.57 -6.73 -15.77
C LEU A 51 1.47 -5.91 -16.45
N ILE A 52 1.78 -5.21 -17.55
CA ILE A 52 0.81 -4.42 -18.32
C ILE A 52 -0.15 -5.32 -19.10
N GLU A 53 0.32 -6.47 -19.58
CA GLU A 53 -0.49 -7.50 -20.25
C GLU A 53 -1.36 -8.33 -19.29
N LEU A 54 -1.33 -8.00 -17.98
CA LEU A 54 -1.96 -8.79 -16.90
C LEU A 54 -1.46 -10.25 -16.82
N ASP A 55 -0.31 -10.54 -17.41
CA ASP A 55 0.30 -11.86 -17.37
C ASP A 55 1.30 -11.95 -16.22
N PHE A 56 0.83 -12.46 -15.09
CA PHE A 56 1.64 -12.63 -13.88
C PHE A 56 2.69 -13.76 -14.01
N GLY A 57 2.76 -14.45 -15.15
CA GLY A 57 3.78 -15.43 -15.47
C GLY A 57 3.43 -16.88 -15.08
N LEU A 58 4.43 -17.74 -15.20
CA LEU A 58 4.33 -19.19 -14.97
C LEU A 58 4.82 -19.54 -13.55
N THR A 59 4.10 -20.43 -12.86
CA THR A 59 4.47 -20.93 -11.53
C THR A 59 5.61 -21.95 -11.63
N LYS A 60 6.18 -22.33 -10.47
CA LYS A 60 7.26 -23.32 -10.33
C LYS A 60 6.97 -24.68 -10.99
N ALA A 61 5.71 -24.98 -11.27
CA ALA A 61 5.25 -26.22 -11.92
C ALA A 61 4.95 -26.07 -13.43
N GLY A 62 5.22 -24.92 -14.05
CA GLY A 62 4.93 -24.67 -15.48
C GLY A 62 3.46 -24.34 -15.80
N VAL A 63 2.63 -24.15 -14.77
CA VAL A 63 1.22 -23.76 -14.89
C VAL A 63 1.08 -22.24 -14.82
N PRO A 64 0.23 -21.58 -15.62
CA PRO A 64 0.02 -20.14 -15.53
C PRO A 64 -0.55 -19.74 -14.17
N ILE A 65 0.13 -18.82 -13.48
CA ILE A 65 -0.29 -18.30 -12.15
C ILE A 65 -1.66 -17.62 -12.25
N THR A 66 -2.02 -17.12 -13.43
CA THR A 66 -3.33 -16.52 -13.70
C THR A 66 -4.50 -17.45 -13.38
N GLN A 67 -4.35 -18.77 -13.55
CA GLN A 67 -5.40 -19.74 -13.22
C GLN A 67 -5.57 -19.93 -11.70
N GLU A 68 -4.47 -20.01 -10.95
CA GLU A 68 -4.55 -20.06 -9.49
C GLU A 68 -5.02 -18.73 -8.91
N LEU A 69 -4.57 -17.60 -9.49
CA LEU A 69 -5.04 -16.29 -9.08
C LEU A 69 -6.55 -16.15 -9.34
N ALA A 70 -7.05 -16.64 -10.47
CA ALA A 70 -8.48 -16.64 -10.79
C ALA A 70 -9.33 -17.51 -9.85
N SER A 71 -8.77 -18.53 -9.20
CA SER A 71 -9.51 -19.35 -8.24
C SER A 71 -9.55 -18.72 -6.84
N VAL A 72 -8.50 -18.00 -6.43
CA VAL A 72 -8.42 -17.33 -5.12
C VAL A 72 -9.01 -15.92 -5.11
N LEU A 73 -9.05 -15.24 -6.27
CA LEU A 73 -9.69 -13.94 -6.44
C LEU A 73 -11.15 -13.90 -5.98
N PRO A 74 -12.05 -14.81 -6.42
CA PRO A 74 -13.45 -14.79 -5.99
C PRO A 74 -13.60 -15.00 -4.48
N ALA A 75 -12.80 -15.89 -3.89
CA ALA A 75 -12.82 -16.14 -2.45
C ALA A 75 -12.40 -14.90 -1.64
N THR A 76 -11.33 -14.23 -2.07
CA THR A 76 -10.85 -13.00 -1.41
C THR A 76 -11.86 -11.86 -1.56
N LEU A 77 -12.52 -11.78 -2.71
CA LEU A 77 -13.54 -10.77 -2.98
C LEU A 77 -14.77 -10.97 -2.10
N GLU A 78 -15.21 -12.20 -1.90
CA GLU A 78 -16.29 -12.54 -0.97
C GLU A 78 -15.94 -12.15 0.48
N LEU A 79 -14.73 -12.49 0.94
CA LEU A 79 -14.21 -12.11 2.26
C LEU A 79 -14.12 -10.59 2.43
N CYS A 80 -13.57 -9.88 1.45
CA CYS A 80 -13.49 -8.42 1.45
C CYS A 80 -14.87 -7.78 1.50
N PHE A 81 -15.84 -8.29 0.74
CA PHE A 81 -17.19 -7.76 0.69
C PHE A 81 -17.92 -7.97 2.02
N ALA A 82 -17.76 -9.14 2.64
CA ALA A 82 -18.29 -9.43 3.96
C ALA A 82 -17.69 -8.49 5.03
N ALA A 83 -16.36 -8.35 5.05
CA ALA A 83 -15.67 -7.45 5.97
C ALA A 83 -16.06 -5.98 5.77
N PHE A 84 -16.17 -5.53 4.50
CA PHE A 84 -16.58 -4.18 4.16
C PHE A 84 -18.02 -3.91 4.61
N THR A 85 -18.93 -4.84 4.39
CA THR A 85 -20.33 -4.71 4.83
C THR A 85 -20.42 -4.54 6.34
N ILE A 86 -19.71 -5.39 7.10
CA ILE A 86 -19.65 -5.29 8.57
C ILE A 86 -19.00 -3.96 9.01
N SER A 87 -17.91 -3.56 8.36
CA SER A 87 -17.21 -2.31 8.65
C SER A 87 -18.08 -1.08 8.40
N VAL A 88 -18.89 -1.07 7.33
CA VAL A 88 -19.84 0.01 7.06
C VAL A 88 -20.97 0.01 8.10
N PHE A 89 -21.55 -1.15 8.39
CA PHE A 89 -22.65 -1.28 9.36
C PHE A 89 -22.24 -0.90 10.78
N LEU A 90 -21.03 -1.22 11.21
CA LEU A 90 -20.54 -0.87 12.55
C LEU A 90 -19.82 0.49 12.55
N GLY A 91 -19.07 0.80 11.50
CA GLY A 91 -18.23 1.98 11.40
C GLY A 91 -19.02 3.28 11.22
N ILE A 92 -20.14 3.26 10.49
CA ILE A 92 -21.02 4.43 10.39
C ILE A 92 -21.60 4.80 11.76
N PRO A 93 -22.34 3.94 12.48
CA PRO A 93 -22.93 4.32 13.77
C PRO A 93 -21.87 4.58 14.84
N ALA A 94 -20.81 3.77 14.92
CA ALA A 94 -19.71 4.01 15.86
C ALA A 94 -19.00 5.33 15.54
N GLY A 95 -18.80 5.65 14.25
CA GLY A 95 -18.23 6.89 13.77
C GLY A 95 -19.12 8.10 14.09
N THR A 96 -20.44 7.99 13.93
CA THR A 96 -21.40 9.04 14.27
C THR A 96 -21.44 9.28 15.78
N ILE A 97 -21.49 8.23 16.62
CA ILE A 97 -21.46 8.36 18.09
C ILE A 97 -20.14 8.96 18.55
N ALA A 98 -19.02 8.53 17.99
CA ALA A 98 -17.71 9.10 18.26
C ALA A 98 -17.67 10.58 17.86
N GLY A 99 -18.21 10.95 16.69
CA GLY A 99 -18.30 12.32 16.19
C GLY A 99 -19.18 13.24 17.04
N MET A 100 -20.31 12.74 17.53
CA MET A 100 -21.18 13.47 18.46
C MET A 100 -20.55 13.62 19.86
N ARG A 101 -19.65 12.70 20.25
CA ARG A 101 -18.85 12.79 21.48
C ARG A 101 -17.45 13.41 21.29
N LYS A 102 -17.08 13.85 20.08
CA LYS A 102 -15.82 14.56 19.77
C LYS A 102 -15.87 16.01 20.26
N GLY A 103 -15.89 16.15 21.58
CA GLY A 103 -15.68 17.44 22.25
C GLY A 103 -15.04 17.34 23.63
N LYS A 104 -14.76 16.13 24.16
CA LYS A 104 -14.17 15.99 25.51
C LYS A 104 -13.00 15.02 25.65
N TRP A 105 -12.98 13.90 24.92
CA TRP A 105 -11.92 12.89 25.11
C TRP A 105 -10.82 12.93 24.03
N LEU A 106 -11.18 13.16 22.76
CA LEU A 106 -10.20 13.10 21.67
C LEU A 106 -9.33 14.38 21.57
N ASP A 107 -9.93 15.57 21.73
CA ASP A 107 -9.19 16.84 21.73
C ASP A 107 -8.22 16.95 22.91
N ASN A 108 -8.54 16.32 24.04
CA ASN A 108 -7.69 16.34 25.22
C ASN A 108 -6.46 15.44 25.04
N VAL A 109 -6.61 14.28 24.39
CA VAL A 109 -5.49 13.38 24.06
C VAL A 109 -4.61 13.96 22.94
N ILE A 110 -5.21 14.59 21.91
CA ILE A 110 -4.46 15.24 20.84
C ILE A 110 -3.69 16.44 21.39
N SER A 111 -4.31 17.28 22.23
CA SER A 111 -3.61 18.40 22.89
C SER A 111 -2.46 17.92 23.79
N PHE A 112 -2.65 16.85 24.57
CA PHE A 112 -1.57 16.26 25.36
C PHE A 112 -0.44 15.70 24.49
N SER A 113 -0.79 15.02 23.39
CA SER A 113 0.20 14.47 22.46
C SER A 113 0.95 15.56 21.70
N SER A 114 0.29 16.65 21.29
CA SER A 114 0.94 17.81 20.66
C SER A 114 1.85 18.55 21.63
N MET A 115 1.47 18.62 22.91
CA MET A 115 2.30 19.24 23.95
C MET A 115 3.56 18.42 24.28
N VAL A 116 3.52 17.08 24.14
CA VAL A 116 4.69 16.21 24.26
C VAL A 116 5.51 16.15 22.97
N ALA A 117 4.85 16.17 21.81
CA ALA A 117 5.46 15.99 20.50
C ALA A 117 6.04 17.28 19.91
N THR A 118 5.80 18.45 20.49
CA THR A 118 6.64 19.62 20.17
C THR A 118 7.89 19.53 21.02
N PRO A 119 9.07 19.19 20.45
CA PRO A 119 10.32 19.50 21.10
C PRO A 119 10.51 21.01 20.98
N ARG A 120 9.81 21.80 21.82
CA ARG A 120 10.14 23.21 21.99
C ARG A 120 11.40 23.29 22.86
N LEU A 121 12.50 22.95 22.20
CA LEU A 121 13.89 23.18 22.56
C LEU A 121 14.15 24.71 22.57
N SER A 122 13.44 25.45 23.43
CA SER A 122 13.57 26.91 23.56
C SER A 122 13.45 27.35 25.03
N PHE A 123 13.98 26.55 25.95
CA PHE A 123 14.18 26.93 27.35
C PHE A 123 15.62 27.40 27.63
N GLY A 124 16.38 27.80 26.60
CA GLY A 124 17.82 28.08 26.70
C GLY A 124 18.32 29.38 26.06
N LEU A 125 17.46 30.40 25.86
CA LEU A 125 17.85 31.70 25.28
C LEU A 125 17.30 32.91 26.06
N ARG A 126 17.15 32.75 27.38
CA ARG A 126 17.07 33.87 28.34
C ARG A 126 18.30 33.81 29.26
N CYS A 127 19.43 34.28 28.74
CA CYS A 127 20.52 34.92 29.48
C CYS A 127 21.05 36.05 28.60
#